data_AF-A0A921EMH9-F1
#
_entry.id   AF-A0A921EMH9-F1
#
_cell.length_a   1.000
_cell.length_b   1.000
_cell.length_c   1.000
_cell.angle_alpha   90.00
_cell.angle_beta   90.00
_cell.angle_gamma   90.00
#
_symmetry.space_group_name_H-M   'P 1'
#
loop_
_entity.id
_entity.type
_entity.pdbx_description
1 polymer ?
#
loop_
_entity_poly.entity_id
_entity_poly.type
_entity_poly.pdbx_seq_one_letter_code
_entity_poly.pdbx_strand_id
1 'polypeptide(L)'
;MSNQQWPSGGNQPNNPWAQQDPNWRPPQFHDAQGRDPRQPFGQPAAAPPPPEQWEPPKQSKKSLWLVLGAVAAIAALVIGLQLFSSSSPEAQSSETNGPNFATASPSRTGNYVPFEGNGDGTFEIVSYEWTDVGVDLRIRVDVEHGEFGFGVFAFTNETRHSYDPVDMRAFTVTAGTPYEADVSFVMPRADSTIVLTTPSGRIALNALPIKG
;
A
#
# COMPACT_ATOMS: atom_id res chain seq x y z
N MET A 1 16.99 -26.30 40.57
CA MET A 1 17.14 -24.84 40.77
C MET A 1 18.50 -24.61 41.39
N SER A 2 19.44 -24.01 40.67
CA SER A 2 20.73 -23.60 41.23
C SER A 2 21.09 -22.26 40.61
N ASN A 3 20.94 -21.20 41.40
CA ASN A 3 21.29 -19.83 41.02
C ASN A 3 22.81 -19.73 40.88
N GLN A 4 23.30 -19.50 39.66
CA GLN A 4 24.68 -19.10 39.46
C GLN A 4 24.83 -17.64 39.89
N GLN A 5 25.45 -17.47 41.05
CA GLN A 5 25.93 -16.19 41.56
C GLN A 5 26.99 -15.63 40.61
N TRP A 6 26.72 -14.44 40.08
CA TRP A 6 27.74 -13.63 39.42
C TRP A 6 28.71 -13.09 40.48
N PRO A 7 30.05 -13.12 40.26
CA PRO A 7 30.98 -12.52 41.19
C PRO A 7 30.83 -10.99 41.16
N SER A 8 30.58 -10.43 42.34
CA SER A 8 30.57 -9.00 42.62
C SER A 8 31.94 -8.36 42.34
N GLY A 9 31.89 -7.11 41.87
CA GLY A 9 33.02 -6.28 41.48
C GLY A 9 34.24 -6.39 42.39
N GLY A 10 35.36 -6.79 41.79
CA GLY A 10 36.68 -6.76 42.36
C GLY A 10 37.68 -6.50 41.25
N ASN A 11 38.42 -5.40 41.37
CA ASN A 11 39.42 -4.92 40.44
C ASN A 11 40.50 -6.01 40.23
N GLN A 12 40.37 -6.83 39.18
CA GLN A 12 41.39 -7.82 38.80
C GLN A 12 42.39 -7.13 37.85
N PRO A 13 43.67 -6.94 38.24
CA PRO A 13 44.62 -6.15 37.47
C PRO A 13 45.14 -6.80 36.17
N ASN A 14 44.64 -7.99 35.81
CA ASN A 14 45.24 -8.77 34.72
C ASN A 14 44.20 -9.59 33.93
N ASN A 15 43.16 -8.91 33.43
CA ASN A 15 42.28 -9.51 32.41
C ASN A 15 42.76 -9.08 31.02
N PRO A 16 43.37 -9.97 30.21
CA PRO A 16 43.88 -9.62 28.88
C PRO A 16 42.76 -9.26 27.90
N TRP A 17 41.50 -9.58 28.21
CA TRP A 17 40.33 -9.26 27.40
C TRP A 17 39.64 -7.95 27.81
N ALA A 18 40.06 -7.33 28.91
CA ALA A 18 39.49 -6.07 29.40
C ALA A 18 40.38 -4.84 29.14
N GLN A 19 41.53 -5.02 28.47
CA GLN A 19 42.38 -3.90 28.09
C GLN A 19 41.75 -3.22 26.86
N GLN A 20 41.01 -2.14 27.10
CA GLN A 20 40.61 -1.22 26.05
C GLN A 20 41.88 -0.53 25.54
N ASP A 21 42.28 -0.83 24.31
CA ASP A 21 43.38 -0.14 23.65
C ASP A 21 43.00 1.35 23.47
N PRO A 22 43.73 2.30 24.08
CA PRO A 22 43.41 3.74 24.02
C PRO A 22 43.47 4.31 22.60
N ASN A 23 44.18 3.63 21.69
CA ASN A 23 44.32 4.04 20.30
C ASN A 23 43.29 3.37 19.39
N TRP A 24 42.41 2.53 19.92
CA TRP A 24 41.39 1.87 19.14
C TRP A 24 40.37 2.90 18.65
N ARG A 25 40.22 2.99 17.33
CA ARG A 25 39.16 3.74 16.66
C ARG A 25 38.28 2.75 15.91
N PRO A 26 36.94 2.85 15.99
CA PRO A 26 36.07 1.99 15.22
C PRO A 26 36.33 2.22 13.72
N PRO A 27 36.42 1.15 12.91
CA PRO A 27 36.48 1.31 11.46
C PRO A 27 35.19 1.99 10.99
N GLN A 28 35.33 3.07 10.22
CA GLN A 28 34.20 3.73 9.59
C GLN A 28 33.66 2.81 8.49
N PHE A 29 32.54 2.15 8.77
CA PHE A 29 31.82 1.39 7.76
C PHE A 29 31.14 2.37 6.82
N HIS A 30 31.58 2.35 5.56
CA HIS A 30 30.86 3.00 4.48
C HIS A 30 29.87 1.98 3.93
N ASP A 31 28.68 2.45 3.50
CA ASP A 31 27.71 1.60 2.83
C ASP A 31 28.35 0.98 1.58
N ALA A 32 28.73 -0.29 1.69
CA ALA A 32 29.34 -1.02 0.60
C ALA A 32 28.22 -1.37 -0.39
N GLN A 33 28.20 -0.68 -1.54
CA GLN A 33 27.41 -1.12 -2.68
C GLN A 33 27.77 -2.58 -2.98
N GLY A 34 26.74 -3.42 -3.14
CA GLY A 34 26.88 -4.88 -3.22
C GLY A 34 27.98 -5.30 -4.20
N ARG A 35 28.92 -6.11 -3.70
CA ARG A 35 30.01 -6.68 -4.51
C ARG A 35 29.41 -7.65 -5.53
N ASP A 36 29.74 -7.50 -6.81
CA ASP A 36 29.34 -8.47 -7.84
C ASP A 36 29.90 -9.86 -7.44
N PRO A 37 29.04 -10.88 -7.24
CA PRO A 37 29.45 -12.21 -6.80
C PRO A 37 30.34 -12.94 -7.82
N ARG A 38 30.48 -12.41 -9.04
CA ARG A 38 31.34 -12.96 -10.09
C ARG A 38 32.79 -12.46 -10.03
N GLN A 39 33.10 -11.50 -9.17
CA GLN A 39 34.46 -10.98 -9.05
C GLN A 39 35.26 -11.64 -7.91
N PRO A 40 36.48 -12.15 -8.18
CA PRO A 40 37.33 -12.77 -7.16
C PRO A 40 37.80 -11.76 -6.11
N PHE A 41 38.17 -12.29 -4.94
CA PHE A 41 38.70 -11.51 -3.83
C PHE A 41 40.09 -10.93 -4.17
N GLY A 42 40.34 -9.67 -3.81
CA GLY A 42 41.64 -9.01 -3.98
C GLY A 42 41.80 -8.07 -5.19
N GLN A 43 40.80 -7.93 -6.06
CA GLN A 43 40.84 -6.89 -7.09
C GLN A 43 40.38 -5.52 -6.53
N PRO A 44 41.03 -4.41 -6.91
CA PRO A 44 40.54 -3.08 -6.58
C PRO A 44 39.15 -2.88 -7.17
N ALA A 45 38.23 -2.34 -6.37
CA ALA A 45 36.87 -2.04 -6.81
C ALA A 45 36.91 -1.10 -8.02
N ALA A 46 36.04 -1.34 -9.00
CA ALA A 46 35.88 -0.43 -10.14
C ALA A 46 35.51 0.97 -9.62
N ALA A 47 36.11 1.99 -10.22
CA ALA A 47 35.81 3.38 -9.86
C ALA A 47 34.29 3.62 -10.03
N PRO A 48 33.64 4.30 -9.07
CA PRO A 48 32.24 4.63 -9.22
C PRO A 48 32.06 5.46 -10.50
N PRO A 49 31.03 5.17 -11.31
CA PRO A 49 30.75 5.95 -12.49
C PRO A 49 30.46 7.41 -12.10
N PRO A 50 30.84 8.37 -12.94
CA PRO A 50 30.67 9.77 -12.61
C PRO A 50 29.19 10.13 -12.52
N PRO A 51 28.82 11.09 -11.65
CA PRO A 51 27.43 11.41 -11.32
C PRO A 51 26.61 11.92 -12.51
N GLU A 52 27.25 12.28 -13.63
CA GLU A 52 26.56 12.71 -14.86
C GLU A 52 25.64 11.62 -15.46
N GLN A 53 25.83 10.34 -15.14
CA GLN A 53 24.95 9.27 -15.61
C GLN A 53 23.56 9.26 -14.94
N TRP A 54 23.39 10.00 -13.84
CA TRP A 54 22.13 10.10 -13.09
C TRP A 54 21.39 11.41 -13.39
N GLU A 55 21.88 12.23 -14.33
CA GLU A 55 21.12 13.40 -14.75
C GLU A 55 19.85 12.96 -15.49
N PRO A 56 18.65 13.38 -15.01
CA PRO A 56 17.42 13.11 -15.73
C PRO A 56 17.51 13.71 -17.13
N PRO A 57 16.99 13.02 -18.18
CA PRO A 57 17.10 13.49 -19.55
C PRO A 57 16.53 14.90 -19.64
N LYS A 58 17.33 15.84 -20.16
CA LYS A 58 16.92 17.23 -20.37
C LYS A 58 15.69 17.22 -21.29
N GLN A 59 14.50 17.27 -20.70
CA GLN A 59 13.26 17.22 -21.46
C GLN A 59 13.24 18.42 -22.41
N SER A 60 13.19 18.12 -23.71
CA SER A 60 13.25 19.15 -24.73
C SER A 60 12.03 20.06 -24.57
N LYS A 61 12.24 21.38 -24.67
CA LYS A 61 11.17 22.39 -24.57
C LYS A 61 9.99 22.11 -25.51
N LYS A 62 10.23 21.36 -26.61
CA LYS A 62 9.19 20.91 -27.56
C LYS A 62 8.16 19.96 -26.95
N SER A 63 8.57 19.07 -26.04
CA SER A 63 7.65 18.17 -25.34
C SER A 63 6.73 18.94 -24.39
N LEU A 64 7.26 19.96 -23.72
CA LEU A 64 6.48 20.83 -22.84
C LEU A 64 5.42 21.63 -23.63
N TRP A 65 5.76 22.12 -24.82
CA TRP A 65 4.79 22.78 -25.72
C TRP A 65 3.69 21.84 -26.23
N LEU A 66 4.00 20.56 -26.48
CA LEU A 66 2.98 19.57 -26.85
C LEU A 66 1.99 19.29 -25.72
N VAL A 67 2.49 19.13 -24.49
CA VAL A 67 1.63 18.96 -23.30
C VAL A 67 0.76 20.20 -23.09
N LEU A 68 1.34 21.40 -23.20
CA LEU A 68 0.59 22.65 -23.04
C LEU A 68 -0.49 22.81 -24.13
N GLY A 69 -0.20 22.40 -25.37
CA GLY A 69 -1.15 22.37 -26.47
C GLY A 69 -2.32 21.40 -26.22
N ALA A 70 -2.04 20.20 -25.72
CA ALA A 70 -3.07 19.22 -25.38
C ALA A 70 -4.01 19.72 -24.27
N VAL A 71 -3.46 20.34 -23.22
CA VAL A 71 -4.24 20.92 -22.11
C VAL A 71 -5.13 22.07 -22.61
N ALA A 72 -4.61 22.96 -23.48
CA ALA A 72 -5.38 24.05 -24.04
C ALA A 72 -6.55 23.56 -24.93
N ALA A 73 -6.35 22.48 -25.69
CA ALA A 73 -7.39 21.89 -26.52
C ALA A 73 -8.53 21.30 -25.68
N ILE A 74 -8.20 20.61 -24.58
CA ILE A 74 -9.20 20.06 -23.64
C ILE A 74 -9.98 21.19 -22.96
N ALA A 75 -9.29 22.24 -22.52
CA ALA A 75 -9.94 23.40 -21.91
C ALA A 75 -10.91 24.09 -22.88
N ALA A 76 -10.51 24.27 -24.15
CA ALA A 76 -11.38 24.84 -25.19
C ALA A 76 -12.60 23.95 -25.48
N LEU A 77 -12.44 22.62 -25.45
CA LEU A 77 -13.55 21.68 -25.62
C LEU A 77 -14.57 21.79 -24.48
N VAL A 78 -14.10 21.87 -23.23
CA VAL A 78 -14.97 22.04 -22.04
C VAL A 78 -15.70 23.38 -22.08
N ILE A 79 -15.01 24.46 -22.42
CA ILE A 79 -15.62 25.79 -22.55
C ILE A 79 -16.64 25.82 -23.70
N GLY A 80 -16.34 25.15 -24.83
CA GLY A 80 -17.28 24.98 -25.94
C GLY A 80 -18.55 24.25 -25.49
N LEU A 81 -18.41 23.14 -24.78
CA LEU A 81 -19.56 22.38 -24.24
C LEU A 81 -20.40 23.20 -23.26
N GLN A 82 -19.78 24.07 -22.46
CA GLN A 82 -20.49 24.96 -21.53
C GLN A 82 -21.25 26.10 -22.23
N LEU A 83 -20.73 26.64 -23.34
CA LEU A 83 -21.37 27.76 -24.06
C LEU A 83 -22.52 27.30 -24.96
N PHE A 84 -22.49 26.09 -25.51
CA PHE A 84 -23.55 25.55 -26.37
C PHE A 84 -24.67 24.80 -25.61
N SER A 85 -24.50 24.57 -24.29
CA SER A 85 -25.49 23.89 -23.44
C SER A 85 -26.22 24.90 -22.55
N SER A 86 -26.90 25.88 -23.15
CA SER A 86 -27.77 26.81 -22.42
C SER A 86 -29.24 26.55 -22.77
N SER A 87 -29.87 25.66 -22.02
CA SER A 87 -31.32 25.64 -21.83
C SER A 87 -31.69 25.18 -20.42
N SER A 88 -31.93 26.19 -19.57
CA SER A 88 -32.89 26.21 -18.45
C SER A 88 -32.44 25.77 -17.04
N PRO A 89 -33.06 26.38 -16.00
CA PRO A 89 -32.36 26.87 -14.82
C PRO A 89 -32.51 25.99 -13.58
N GLU A 90 -31.61 26.30 -12.65
CA GLU A 90 -31.47 25.91 -11.25
C GLU A 90 -32.79 25.67 -10.48
N ALA A 91 -32.83 24.53 -9.77
CA ALA A 91 -33.57 24.39 -8.52
C ALA A 91 -32.60 23.91 -7.42
N GLN A 92 -32.24 24.87 -6.60
CA GLN A 92 -31.77 24.82 -5.21
C GLN A 92 -32.01 23.50 -4.44
N SER A 93 -30.92 22.98 -3.85
CA SER A 93 -30.81 22.15 -2.63
C SER A 93 -31.71 20.92 -2.46
N SER A 94 -31.10 19.73 -2.42
CA SER A 94 -31.15 18.74 -1.32
C SER A 94 -30.62 17.39 -1.82
N GLU A 95 -30.03 16.61 -0.91
CA GLU A 95 -29.80 15.16 -1.03
C GLU A 95 -30.94 14.46 -1.80
N THR A 96 -30.63 13.53 -2.71
CA THR A 96 -31.34 12.24 -2.94
C THR A 96 -30.90 11.58 -4.26
N ASN A 97 -30.25 10.42 -4.12
CA ASN A 97 -30.41 9.16 -4.88
C ASN A 97 -30.89 9.19 -6.35
N GLY A 98 -30.08 8.59 -7.24
CA GLY A 98 -30.52 8.11 -8.56
C GLY A 98 -29.47 7.17 -9.20
N PRO A 99 -29.82 5.92 -9.55
CA PRO A 99 -28.85 4.86 -9.84
C PRO A 99 -28.41 4.84 -11.30
N ASN A 100 -27.09 4.75 -11.54
CA ASN A 100 -26.60 4.15 -12.77
C ASN A 100 -26.87 2.64 -12.69
N PHE A 101 -27.47 2.09 -13.74
CA PHE A 101 -27.85 0.68 -13.86
C PHE A 101 -26.61 -0.22 -13.90
N ALA A 102 -26.06 -0.52 -12.72
CA ALA A 102 -25.46 -1.81 -12.43
C ALA A 102 -26.60 -2.70 -11.93
N THR A 103 -26.73 -3.91 -12.48
CA THR A 103 -27.68 -4.92 -12.00
C THR A 103 -27.54 -5.04 -10.49
N ALA A 104 -28.54 -4.57 -9.75
CA ALA A 104 -28.54 -4.58 -8.30
C ALA A 104 -28.49 -6.04 -7.82
N SER A 105 -27.33 -6.45 -7.28
CA SER A 105 -27.29 -7.59 -6.36
C SER A 105 -28.10 -7.21 -5.12
N PRO A 106 -29.12 -7.98 -4.73
CA PRO A 106 -30.17 -7.53 -3.80
C PRO A 106 -29.75 -7.43 -2.32
N SER A 107 -28.47 -7.25 -1.99
CA SER A 107 -28.00 -7.32 -0.60
C SER A 107 -26.78 -6.45 -0.25
N ARG A 108 -26.53 -5.36 -0.98
CA ARG A 108 -25.34 -4.52 -0.74
C ARG A 108 -25.57 -3.52 0.41
N THR A 109 -24.67 -3.51 1.39
CA THR A 109 -24.72 -2.75 2.66
C THR A 109 -24.32 -1.28 2.54
N GLY A 110 -23.87 -0.84 1.36
CA GLY A 110 -23.55 0.56 1.07
C GLY A 110 -22.07 0.96 1.24
N ASN A 111 -21.25 0.14 1.91
CA ASN A 111 -19.80 0.33 2.00
C ASN A 111 -19.06 -0.56 0.98
N TYR A 112 -19.05 -0.13 -0.27
CA TYR A 112 -18.44 -0.89 -1.37
C TYR A 112 -17.78 0.01 -2.41
N VAL A 113 -16.87 -0.59 -3.18
CA VAL A 113 -16.16 0.10 -4.25
C VAL A 113 -15.90 -0.85 -5.42
N PRO A 114 -16.09 -0.43 -6.69
CA PRO A 114 -15.65 -1.21 -7.82
C PRO A 114 -14.12 -1.27 -7.87
N PHE A 115 -13.54 -2.33 -8.44
CA PHE A 115 -12.11 -2.42 -8.68
C PHE A 115 -11.81 -2.93 -10.10
N GLU A 116 -10.61 -2.61 -10.58
CA GLU A 116 -10.05 -3.04 -11.86
C GLU A 116 -8.60 -3.53 -11.65
N GLY A 117 -8.01 -4.16 -12.67
CA GLY A 117 -6.57 -4.51 -12.72
C GLY A 117 -6.23 -5.96 -12.35
N ASN A 118 -7.19 -6.73 -11.84
CA ASN A 118 -7.09 -8.18 -11.65
C ASN A 118 -8.46 -8.82 -11.92
N GLY A 119 -8.98 -8.52 -13.12
CA GLY A 119 -10.41 -8.58 -13.40
C GLY A 119 -11.14 -7.32 -12.94
N ASP A 120 -12.43 -7.28 -13.28
CA ASP A 120 -13.36 -6.22 -12.88
C ASP A 120 -14.34 -6.81 -11.86
N GLY A 121 -14.66 -6.03 -10.83
CA GLY A 121 -15.48 -6.53 -9.73
C GLY A 121 -15.85 -5.49 -8.71
N THR A 122 -16.43 -5.95 -7.60
CA THR A 122 -16.76 -5.11 -6.45
C THR A 122 -16.16 -5.68 -5.17
N PHE A 123 -15.50 -4.81 -4.41
CA PHE A 123 -15.10 -5.07 -3.04
C PHE A 123 -16.07 -4.39 -2.07
N GLU A 124 -16.48 -5.09 -1.02
CA GLU A 124 -17.41 -4.62 -0.01
C GLU A 124 -16.97 -5.02 1.40
N ILE A 125 -17.16 -4.12 2.36
CA ILE A 125 -17.16 -4.43 3.79
C ILE A 125 -18.63 -4.55 4.20
N VAL A 126 -19.09 -5.78 4.44
CA VAL A 126 -20.47 -6.10 4.82
C VAL A 126 -20.76 -5.63 6.23
N SER A 127 -19.84 -5.90 7.16
CA SER A 127 -19.91 -5.44 8.54
C SER A 127 -18.53 -5.37 9.16
N TYR A 128 -18.37 -4.61 10.24
CA TYR A 128 -17.18 -4.65 11.07
C TYR A 128 -17.50 -4.33 12.53
N GLU A 129 -16.70 -4.89 13.43
CA GLU A 129 -16.77 -4.67 14.87
C GLU A 129 -15.36 -4.54 15.44
N TRP A 130 -15.12 -3.48 16.20
CA TRP A 130 -13.88 -3.35 16.97
C TRP A 130 -13.98 -4.13 18.26
N THR A 131 -12.95 -4.92 18.53
CA THR A 131 -12.76 -5.67 19.76
C THR A 131 -11.64 -5.02 20.60
N ASP A 132 -11.35 -5.60 21.76
CA ASP A 132 -10.25 -5.14 22.62
C ASP A 132 -8.86 -5.33 21.98
N VAL A 133 -8.73 -6.24 21.01
CA VAL A 133 -7.45 -6.64 20.41
C VAL A 133 -7.31 -6.22 18.95
N GLY A 134 -8.39 -5.78 18.30
CA GLY A 134 -8.41 -5.65 16.85
C GLY A 134 -9.76 -5.29 16.27
N VAL A 135 -9.93 -5.60 14.99
CA VAL A 135 -11.19 -5.47 14.27
C VAL A 135 -11.54 -6.78 13.57
N ASP A 136 -12.79 -7.20 13.73
CA ASP A 136 -13.38 -8.30 12.99
C ASP A 136 -14.27 -7.73 11.89
N LEU A 137 -14.07 -8.14 10.64
CA LEU A 137 -14.84 -7.70 9.48
C LEU A 137 -15.49 -8.88 8.80
N ARG A 138 -16.62 -8.63 8.15
CA ARG A 138 -17.15 -9.50 7.11
C ARG A 138 -16.95 -8.80 5.78
N ILE A 139 -16.19 -9.42 4.88
CA ILE A 139 -15.94 -8.87 3.55
C ILE A 139 -16.70 -9.65 2.50
N ARG A 140 -16.99 -8.98 1.38
CA ARG A 140 -17.50 -9.61 0.17
C ARG A 140 -16.72 -9.12 -1.06
N VAL A 141 -16.38 -10.06 -1.94
CA VAL A 141 -15.74 -9.78 -3.22
C VAL A 141 -16.53 -10.48 -4.32
N ASP A 142 -17.00 -9.70 -5.28
CA ASP A 142 -17.65 -10.18 -6.51
C ASP A 142 -16.71 -9.89 -7.70
N VAL A 143 -16.59 -10.82 -8.66
CA VAL A 143 -15.95 -10.56 -9.96
C VAL A 143 -16.97 -10.71 -11.08
N GLU A 144 -16.87 -9.87 -12.10
CA GLU A 144 -17.84 -9.85 -13.21
C GLU A 144 -17.61 -11.00 -14.19
N HIS A 145 -16.35 -11.36 -14.44
CA HIS A 145 -15.96 -12.37 -15.42
C HIS A 145 -14.76 -13.18 -14.91
N GLY A 146 -14.61 -14.41 -15.40
CA GLY A 146 -13.43 -15.24 -15.13
C GLY A 146 -13.28 -15.69 -13.67
N GLU A 147 -12.03 -15.97 -13.30
CA GLU A 147 -11.64 -16.42 -11.97
C GLU A 147 -10.30 -15.77 -11.59
N PHE A 148 -10.24 -15.15 -10.42
CA PHE A 148 -9.10 -14.37 -9.98
C PHE A 148 -8.79 -14.60 -8.50
N GLY A 149 -7.51 -14.55 -8.15
CA GLY A 149 -7.05 -14.63 -6.77
C GLY A 149 -6.91 -13.24 -6.15
N PHE A 150 -7.11 -13.12 -4.85
CA PHE A 150 -7.03 -11.88 -4.09
C PHE A 150 -6.43 -12.08 -2.70
N GLY A 151 -5.98 -11.00 -2.08
CA GLY A 151 -5.62 -10.92 -0.67
C GLY A 151 -6.10 -9.60 -0.07
N VAL A 152 -6.04 -9.49 1.26
CA VAL A 152 -6.41 -8.26 1.97
C VAL A 152 -5.37 -7.90 3.02
N PHE A 153 -5.19 -6.61 3.27
CA PHE A 153 -4.46 -6.09 4.41
C PHE A 153 -5.11 -4.79 4.91
N ALA A 154 -4.77 -4.36 6.12
CA ALA A 154 -5.23 -3.10 6.68
C ALA A 154 -4.05 -2.15 6.93
N PHE A 155 -4.28 -0.84 6.89
CA PHE A 155 -3.36 0.12 7.48
C PHE A 155 -4.10 1.20 8.27
N THR A 156 -3.47 1.71 9.32
CA THR A 156 -4.01 2.87 10.07
C THR A 156 -3.78 4.17 9.30
N ASN A 157 -4.78 5.03 9.25
CA ASN A 157 -4.72 6.24 8.43
C ASN A 157 -3.73 7.28 8.96
N GLU A 158 -3.51 7.31 10.27
CA GLU A 158 -2.58 8.23 10.90
C GLU A 158 -1.12 7.76 10.74
N THR A 159 -0.81 6.55 11.21
CA THR A 159 0.59 6.09 11.26
C THR A 159 1.05 5.37 9.99
N ARG A 160 0.11 4.98 9.11
CA ARG A 160 0.35 4.13 7.93
C ARG A 160 0.97 2.76 8.25
N HIS A 161 0.95 2.35 9.51
CA HIS A 161 1.37 1.01 9.89
C HIS A 161 0.40 -0.02 9.31
N SER A 162 0.95 -1.04 8.64
CA SER A 162 0.20 -2.10 7.98
C SER A 162 0.00 -3.31 8.90
N TYR A 163 -1.10 -4.02 8.71
CA TYR A 163 -1.50 -5.19 9.48
C TYR A 163 -2.05 -6.25 8.51
N ASP A 164 -1.53 -7.45 8.63
CA ASP A 164 -2.03 -8.62 7.90
C ASP A 164 -3.19 -9.28 8.66
N PRO A 165 -4.13 -9.90 7.96
CA PRO A 165 -5.23 -10.62 8.59
C PRO A 165 -4.74 -11.88 9.31
N VAL A 166 -5.39 -12.22 10.42
CA VAL A 166 -5.13 -13.45 11.18
C VAL A 166 -5.63 -14.65 10.40
N ASP A 167 -4.76 -15.65 10.21
CA ASP A 167 -5.07 -16.95 9.61
C ASP A 167 -5.73 -16.92 8.21
N MET A 168 -5.73 -15.78 7.53
CA MET A 168 -6.30 -15.64 6.20
C MET A 168 -5.21 -15.76 5.14
N ARG A 169 -5.41 -16.68 4.20
CA ARG A 169 -4.58 -16.82 3.01
C ARG A 169 -5.20 -16.05 1.85
N ALA A 170 -4.43 -15.87 0.78
CA ALA A 170 -5.01 -15.47 -0.50
C ALA A 170 -6.15 -16.43 -0.89
N PHE A 171 -7.21 -15.88 -1.47
CA PHE A 171 -8.44 -16.58 -1.81
C PHE A 171 -8.79 -16.36 -3.28
N THR A 172 -9.62 -17.24 -3.85
CA THR A 172 -10.03 -17.17 -5.25
C THR A 172 -11.52 -16.84 -5.34
N VAL A 173 -11.87 -16.00 -6.31
CA VAL A 173 -13.25 -15.60 -6.61
C VAL A 173 -13.55 -15.92 -8.06
N THR A 174 -14.66 -16.62 -8.29
CA THR A 174 -15.14 -17.01 -9.61
C THR A 174 -16.40 -16.22 -9.94
N ALA A 175 -16.53 -15.77 -11.19
CA ALA A 175 -17.69 -14.99 -11.62
C ALA A 175 -19.01 -15.72 -11.35
N GLY A 176 -20.00 -14.98 -10.85
CA GLY A 176 -21.29 -15.52 -10.40
C GLY A 176 -21.27 -16.22 -9.04
N THR A 177 -20.10 -16.39 -8.41
CA THR A 177 -19.95 -16.95 -7.05
C THR A 177 -19.20 -15.97 -6.16
N PRO A 178 -19.91 -15.03 -5.52
CA PRO A 178 -19.32 -14.10 -4.56
C PRO A 178 -18.51 -14.82 -3.49
N TYR A 179 -17.33 -14.29 -3.17
CA TYR A 179 -16.58 -14.72 -2.00
C TYR A 179 -16.94 -13.84 -0.81
N GLU A 180 -17.42 -14.46 0.27
CA GLU A 180 -17.78 -13.78 1.51
C GLU A 180 -17.12 -14.50 2.68
N ALA A 181 -16.41 -13.76 3.54
CA ALA A 181 -15.65 -14.33 4.64
C ALA A 181 -15.50 -13.36 5.81
N ASP A 182 -15.35 -13.92 7.00
CA ASP A 182 -14.97 -13.17 8.19
C ASP A 182 -13.43 -13.05 8.25
N VAL A 183 -12.94 -11.86 8.58
CA VAL A 183 -11.52 -11.48 8.56
C VAL A 183 -11.19 -10.68 9.82
N SER A 184 -10.18 -11.13 10.55
CA SER A 184 -9.74 -10.47 11.78
C SER A 184 -8.37 -9.82 11.62
N PHE A 185 -8.19 -8.61 12.12
CA PHE A 185 -6.89 -7.93 12.17
C PHE A 185 -6.53 -7.60 13.62
N VAL A 186 -5.33 -8.00 14.05
CA VAL A 186 -4.78 -7.58 15.36
C VAL A 186 -4.11 -6.23 15.20
N MET A 187 -4.83 -5.16 15.52
CA MET A 187 -4.40 -3.78 15.30
C MET A 187 -5.05 -2.82 16.31
N PRO A 188 -4.42 -1.67 16.64
CA PRO A 188 -5.03 -0.70 17.53
C PRO A 188 -6.26 -0.07 16.88
N ARG A 189 -7.24 0.27 17.72
CA ARG A 189 -8.45 0.99 17.33
C ARG A 189 -8.11 2.37 16.79
N ALA A 190 -8.31 2.55 15.49
CA ALA A 190 -8.05 3.80 14.79
C ALA A 190 -8.77 3.81 13.43
N ASP A 191 -9.02 5.01 12.91
CA ASP A 191 -9.43 5.18 11.51
C ASP A 191 -8.43 4.44 10.60
N SER A 192 -8.94 3.49 9.83
CA SER A 192 -8.13 2.54 9.09
C SER A 192 -8.69 2.33 7.69
N THR A 193 -7.87 1.78 6.81
CA THR A 193 -8.26 1.46 5.43
C THR A 193 -7.95 0.00 5.17
N ILE A 194 -8.96 -0.74 4.71
CA ILE A 194 -8.85 -2.14 4.30
C ILE A 194 -8.61 -2.16 2.80
N VAL A 195 -7.55 -2.81 2.37
CA VAL A 195 -7.08 -2.81 0.99
C VAL A 195 -7.29 -4.20 0.39
N LEU A 196 -7.98 -4.26 -0.74
CA LEU A 196 -8.02 -5.44 -1.60
C LEU A 196 -6.78 -5.44 -2.50
N THR A 197 -6.14 -6.59 -2.63
CA THR A 197 -4.88 -6.76 -3.37
C THR A 197 -4.90 -7.99 -4.26
N THR A 198 -3.93 -8.08 -5.18
CA THR A 198 -3.55 -9.34 -5.82
C THR A 198 -3.04 -10.36 -4.78
N PRO A 199 -2.98 -11.67 -5.08
CA PRO A 199 -2.60 -12.71 -4.11
C PRO A 199 -1.22 -12.51 -3.48
N SER A 200 -0.33 -11.81 -4.19
CA SER A 200 1.02 -11.51 -3.73
C SER A 200 1.09 -10.37 -2.70
N GLY A 201 0.01 -9.62 -2.50
CA GLY A 201 -0.03 -8.39 -1.71
C GLY A 201 0.70 -7.20 -2.34
N ARG A 202 1.35 -7.36 -3.49
CA ARG A 202 2.22 -6.32 -4.10
C ARG A 202 1.46 -5.20 -4.80
N ILE A 203 0.25 -5.47 -5.25
CA ILE A 203 -0.58 -4.55 -6.03
C ILE A 203 -1.89 -4.39 -5.30
N ALA A 204 -2.17 -3.16 -4.85
CA ALA A 204 -3.47 -2.74 -4.34
C ALA A 204 -4.42 -2.49 -5.52
N LEU A 205 -5.63 -3.03 -5.42
CA LEU A 205 -6.67 -2.92 -6.44
C LEU A 205 -7.64 -1.80 -6.07
N ASN A 206 -8.16 -1.85 -4.85
CA ASN A 206 -8.93 -0.75 -4.27
C ASN A 206 -8.98 -0.90 -2.74
N ALA A 207 -9.59 0.07 -2.05
CA ALA A 207 -9.64 0.07 -0.60
C ALA A 207 -10.90 0.74 -0.06
N LEU A 208 -11.29 0.33 1.15
CA LEU A 208 -12.46 0.85 1.85
C LEU A 208 -12.07 1.32 3.26
N PRO A 209 -12.53 2.51 3.69
CA PRO A 209 -12.26 3.00 5.02
C PRO A 209 -13.15 2.30 6.07
N ILE A 210 -12.61 2.18 7.27
CA ILE A 210 -13.34 1.86 8.50
C ILE A 210 -13.03 2.91 9.57
N LYS A 211 -14.00 3.18 10.44
CA LYS A 211 -13.86 4.17 11.51
C LYS A 211 -13.41 3.52 12.81
N GLY A 212 -12.46 4.17 13.49
CA GLY A 212 -11.98 3.78 14.83
C GLY A 212 -12.99 4.09 15.92
#